data_AF-A0A935ZAN0-F1
#
_entry.id   AF-A0A935ZAN0-F1
#
_cell.length_a   1.000
_cell.length_b   1.000
_cell.length_c   1.000
_cell.angle_alpha   90.00
_cell.angle_beta   90.00
_cell.angle_gamma   90.00
#
_symmetry.space_group_name_H-M   'P 1'
#
loop_
_entity.id
_entity.type
_entity.pdbx_description
1 polymer ?
#
loop_
_entity_poly.entity_id
_entity_poly.type
_entity_poly.pdbx_seq_one_letter_code
_entity_poly.pdbx_strand_id
1 'polypeptide(L)'
;MSQKTMSAFDLDIRVRDRHLKSGALSEKDVEKFLTGLPDLADAAEPVSLAQPALAQPEEADDEDEDDGDGDEGETPASEPG
;
A
#
# COMPACT_ATOMS: atom_id res chain seq x y z
N MET A 1 -4.83 46.88 0.15
CA MET A 1 -5.38 45.54 0.43
C MET A 1 -4.42 44.85 1.38
N SER A 2 -4.84 44.55 2.61
CA SER A 2 -3.96 43.92 3.61
C SER A 2 -3.68 42.49 3.17
N GLN A 3 -2.41 42.13 2.96
CA GLN A 3 -1.99 40.75 2.71
C GLN A 3 -2.24 39.95 3.99
N LYS A 4 -3.44 39.37 4.11
CA LYS A 4 -3.76 38.41 5.15
C LYS A 4 -2.95 37.15 4.85
N THR A 5 -2.00 36.80 5.72
CA THR A 5 -1.29 35.52 5.63
C THR A 5 -2.31 34.41 5.89
N MET A 6 -2.76 33.75 4.82
CA MET A 6 -3.67 32.62 4.92
C MET A 6 -2.91 31.38 5.39
N SER A 7 -3.46 30.69 6.37
CA SER A 7 -2.92 29.42 6.85
C SER A 7 -3.38 28.29 5.92
N ALA A 8 -2.66 27.16 5.95
CA ALA A 8 -3.06 25.96 5.20
C ALA A 8 -4.47 25.46 5.61
N PHE A 9 -4.89 25.71 6.86
CA PHE A 9 -6.22 25.32 7.37
C PHE A 9 -7.36 26.15 6.77
N ASP A 10 -7.10 27.40 6.35
CA ASP A 10 -8.13 28.24 5.73
C ASP A 10 -8.57 27.71 4.36
N LEU A 11 -7.71 26.90 3.74
CA LEU A 11 -7.86 26.30 2.43
C LEU A 11 -8.14 24.78 2.48
N ASP A 12 -8.22 24.19 3.69
CA ASP A 12 -8.68 22.81 3.90
C ASP A 12 -10.08 22.65 3.31
N ILE A 13 -10.32 21.52 2.63
CA ILE A 13 -11.54 21.25 1.86
C ILE A 13 -12.81 21.46 2.71
N ARG A 14 -12.78 21.13 4.00
CA ARG A 14 -13.94 21.24 4.91
C ARG A 14 -14.22 22.67 5.34
N VAL A 15 -13.19 23.51 5.38
CA VAL A 15 -13.27 24.90 5.88
C VAL A 15 -13.44 25.87 4.71
N ARG A 16 -12.77 25.61 3.59
CA ARG A 16 -12.79 26.40 2.37
C ARG A 16 -14.19 26.72 1.89
N ASP A 17 -15.08 25.73 1.82
CA ASP A 17 -16.46 25.92 1.36
C ASP A 17 -17.25 26.87 2.26
N ARG A 18 -17.01 26.82 3.57
CA ARG A 18 -17.61 27.77 4.52
C ARG A 18 -17.04 29.17 4.31
N HIS A 19 -15.73 29.27 4.12
CA HIS A 19 -15.08 30.56 3.91
C HIS A 19 -15.52 31.22 2.59
N LEU A 20 -15.69 30.46 1.52
CA LEU A 20 -16.28 30.91 0.26
C LEU A 20 -17.70 31.45 0.46
N LYS A 21 -18.56 30.69 1.14
CA LYS A 21 -19.94 31.12 1.44
C LYS A 21 -20.00 32.38 2.31
N SER A 22 -19.08 32.53 3.24
CA SER A 22 -19.00 33.69 4.15
C SER A 22 -18.27 34.91 3.54
N GLY A 23 -17.66 34.76 2.36
CA GLY A 23 -16.84 35.81 1.74
C GLY A 23 -15.49 36.05 2.42
N ALA A 24 -15.10 35.21 3.38
CA ALA A 24 -13.78 35.25 4.00
C ALA A 24 -12.66 34.80 3.04
N LEU A 25 -13.03 34.13 1.95
CA LEU A 25 -12.15 33.65 0.89
C LEU A 25 -12.86 33.82 -0.45
N SER A 26 -12.12 34.20 -1.49
CA SER A 26 -12.68 34.28 -2.86
C SER A 26 -12.28 33.06 -3.69
N GLU A 27 -13.04 32.77 -4.74
CA GLU A 27 -12.70 31.71 -5.70
C GLU A 27 -11.30 31.93 -6.31
N LYS A 28 -10.93 33.20 -6.56
CA LYS A 28 -9.60 33.57 -7.06
C LYS A 28 -8.48 33.24 -6.09
N ASP A 29 -8.73 33.32 -4.79
CA ASP A 29 -7.73 32.96 -3.78
C ASP A 29 -7.47 31.44 -3.79
N VAL A 30 -8.53 30.64 -3.96
CA VAL A 30 -8.40 29.17 -4.11
C VAL A 30 -7.63 28.83 -5.39
N GLU A 31 -8.01 29.42 -6.51
CA GLU A 31 -7.39 29.15 -7.80
C GLU A 31 -5.90 29.51 -7.80
N LYS A 32 -5.55 30.68 -7.24
CA LYS A 32 -4.17 31.12 -7.08
C LYS A 32 -3.36 30.17 -6.18
N PHE A 33 -3.98 29.65 -5.11
CA PHE A 33 -3.32 28.68 -4.25
C PHE A 33 -3.07 27.36 -4.98
N LEU A 34 -4.08 26.80 -5.64
CA LEU A 34 -3.99 25.51 -6.33
C LEU A 34 -2.97 25.53 -7.48
N THR A 35 -2.95 26.61 -8.27
CA THR A 35 -1.99 26.81 -9.35
C THR A 35 -0.55 27.03 -8.86
N GLY A 36 -0.37 27.41 -7.61
CA GLY A 36 0.93 27.58 -6.97
C GLY A 36 1.48 26.32 -6.29
N LEU A 37 0.70 25.23 -6.25
CA LEU A 37 1.17 23.98 -5.64
C LEU A 37 2.16 23.27 -6.59
N PRO A 38 3.35 22.87 -6.10
CA PRO A 38 4.28 22.08 -6.90
C PRO A 38 3.72 20.68 -7.15
N ASP A 39 4.04 20.11 -8.30
CA ASP A 39 3.85 18.67 -8.51
C ASP A 39 4.89 17.91 -7.68
N LEU A 40 4.41 16.97 -6.87
CA LEU A 40 5.22 16.14 -5.99
C LEU A 40 5.12 14.66 -6.36
N ALA A 41 4.51 14.31 -7.51
CA ALA A 41 4.38 12.93 -7.95
C ALA A 41 5.76 12.22 -8.02
N ASP A 42 6.77 12.90 -8.56
CA ASP A 42 8.14 12.37 -8.67
C ASP A 42 8.90 12.32 -7.33
N ALA A 43 8.40 13.00 -6.30
CA ALA A 43 9.00 13.05 -4.97
C ALA A 43 8.31 12.11 -3.95
N ALA A 44 7.36 11.29 -4.41
CA ALA A 44 6.63 10.36 -3.57
C ALA A 44 7.32 8.98 -3.53
N GLU A 45 7.51 8.44 -2.32
CA GLU A 45 7.91 7.05 -2.14
C GLU A 45 6.68 6.13 -2.23
N PRO A 46 6.77 4.99 -2.95
CA PRO A 46 5.68 4.03 -3.00
C PRO A 46 5.51 3.34 -1.65
N VAL A 47 4.30 3.40 -1.09
CA VAL A 47 3.95 2.67 0.13
C VAL A 47 3.16 1.42 -0.25
N SER A 48 3.76 0.25 -0.05
CA SER A 48 3.07 -1.03 -0.19
C SER A 48 2.60 -1.51 1.18
N LEU A 49 1.28 -1.53 1.37
CA LEU A 49 0.64 -2.19 2.50
C LEU A 49 0.02 -3.50 2.00
N ALA A 50 0.26 -4.60 2.70
CA ALA A 50 -0.37 -5.87 2.40
C ALA A 50 -1.89 -5.71 2.45
N GLN A 51 -2.59 -6.14 1.40
CA GLN A 51 -4.05 -6.12 1.40
C GLN A 51 -4.55 -7.24 2.31
N PRO A 52 -5.24 -6.92 3.43
CA PRO A 52 -5.65 -7.95 4.39
C PRO A 52 -6.57 -9.00 3.76
N ALA A 53 -7.39 -8.58 2.80
CA ALA A 53 -8.32 -9.46 2.09
C ALA A 53 -7.66 -10.42 1.08
N LEU A 54 -6.41 -10.16 0.70
CA LEU A 54 -5.65 -10.98 -0.26
C LEU A 54 -4.52 -11.77 0.40
N ALA A 55 -4.38 -11.69 1.73
CA ALA A 55 -3.44 -12.53 2.46
C ALA A 55 -3.86 -13.99 2.30
N GLN A 56 -3.09 -14.76 1.51
CA GLN A 56 -3.28 -16.21 1.47
C GLN A 56 -2.84 -16.79 2.82
N PRO A 57 -3.58 -17.75 3.38
CA PRO A 57 -3.10 -18.47 4.55
C PRO A 57 -1.78 -19.16 4.19
N GLU A 58 -0.76 -18.96 5.03
CA GLU A 58 0.49 -19.71 4.95
C GLU A 58 0.11 -21.20 5.11
N GLU A 59 0.22 -21.99 4.04
CA GLU A 59 0.10 -23.45 4.15
C GLU A 59 1.29 -23.92 4.98
N ALA A 60 1.01 -24.54 6.13
CA ALA A 60 2.04 -25.15 6.94
C ALA A 60 2.68 -26.26 6.11
N ASP A 61 3.98 -26.14 5.87
CA ASP A 61 4.80 -27.20 5.29
C ASP A 61 4.85 -28.33 6.32
N ASP A 62 3.91 -29.28 6.22
CA ASP A 62 3.98 -30.55 6.94
C ASP A 62 5.12 -31.34 6.28
N GLU A 63 6.35 -31.11 6.76
CA GLU A 63 7.51 -31.95 6.49
C GLU A 63 7.23 -33.34 7.08
N ASP A 64 6.57 -34.22 6.32
CA ASP A 64 6.48 -35.65 6.64
C ASP A 64 7.91 -36.21 6.62
N GLU A 65 8.45 -36.43 7.84
CA GLU A 65 9.75 -37.02 8.10
C GLU A 65 9.88 -38.40 7.42
N ASP A 66 10.88 -38.52 6.56
CA ASP A 66 11.40 -39.76 5.97
C ASP A 66 11.97 -40.67 7.08
N ASP A 67 11.17 -41.60 7.61
CA ASP A 67 11.66 -42.73 8.40
C ASP A 67 11.94 -43.93 7.48
N GLY A 68 13.15 -43.94 6.93
CA GLY A 68 13.69 -45.10 6.23
C GLY A 68 13.89 -46.29 7.18
N ASP A 69 13.24 -47.41 6.87
CA ASP A 69 13.62 -48.73 7.37
C ASP A 69 14.11 -49.57 6.19
N GLY A 70 15.44 -49.76 6.13
CA GLY A 70 16.10 -50.59 5.15
C GLY A 70 16.01 -52.06 5.54
N ASP A 71 15.32 -52.86 4.72
CA ASP A 71 15.46 -54.32 4.76
C ASP A 71 16.48 -54.76 3.69
N GLU A 72 17.71 -54.97 4.16
CA GLU A 72 18.80 -55.58 3.41
C GLU A 72 18.71 -57.11 3.52
N GLY A 73 18.17 -57.75 2.48
CA GLY A 73 17.93 -59.21 2.46
C GLY A 73 18.23 -59.90 1.12
N GLU A 74 19.52 -60.07 0.83
CA GLU A 74 20.18 -61.23 0.17
C GLU A 74 19.71 -61.74 -1.23
N THR A 75 20.58 -61.55 -2.24
CA THR A 75 20.56 -62.13 -3.61
C THR A 75 21.13 -63.58 -3.65
N PRO A 76 21.24 -64.35 -4.78
CA PRO A 76 20.75 -64.19 -6.17
C PRO A 76 20.19 -65.48 -6.87
N ALA A 77 19.70 -65.29 -8.11
CA ALA A 77 19.76 -66.18 -9.29
C ALA A 77 18.88 -67.45 -9.40
N SER A 78 17.98 -67.46 -10.39
CA SER A 78 18.16 -68.28 -11.62
C SER A 78 17.08 -68.00 -12.66
N GLU A 79 17.53 -68.03 -13.92
CA GLU A 79 16.91 -67.56 -15.16
C GLU A 79 16.09 -68.70 -15.86
N PRO A 80 15.62 -68.56 -17.13
CA PRO A 80 14.23 -68.73 -17.53
C PRO A 80 13.93 -70.04 -18.30
N GLY A 81 12.66 -70.27 -18.62
CA GLY A 81 12.19 -71.30 -19.57
C GLY A 81 10.81 -70.98 -20.11
#